data_AF-A0A843WTL8-F1
#
_entry.id   AF-A0A843WTL8-F1
#
_cell.length_a   1.000
_cell.length_b   1.000
_cell.length_c   1.000
_cell.angle_alpha   90.00
_cell.angle_beta   90.00
_cell.angle_gamma   90.00
#
_symmetry.space_group_name_H-M   'P 1'
#
loop_
_entity.id
_entity.type
_entity.pdbx_description
1 polymer ?
#
loop_
_entity_poly.entity_id
_entity_poly.type
_entity_poly.pdbx_seq_one_letter_code
_entity_poly.pdbx_strand_id
1 'polypeptide(L)'
;MTGTVQMTGTGSSNDQKLLLEARRGLGEILSAFEFIDCHSMEMVLDHLEGVRNPFSLSGYNFYVLIETTGSDESSDRSKLEAFLANSMEGGFIDDGVIAQDISQAASFWRIREAII
;
A
#
# COMPACT_ATOMS: atom_id res chain seq x y z
N MET A 1 -10.53 10.03 -13.79
CA MET A 1 -9.86 8.85 -13.23
C MET A 1 -9.34 9.28 -11.87
N THR A 2 -9.98 8.83 -10.81
CA THR A 2 -9.54 9.10 -9.43
C THR A 2 -8.74 7.87 -9.01
N GLY A 3 -7.45 8.04 -8.70
CA GLY A 3 -6.61 6.94 -8.23
C GLY A 3 -6.72 6.80 -6.72
N THR A 4 -6.80 5.57 -6.20
CA THR A 4 -6.71 5.31 -4.77
C THR A 4 -5.33 4.75 -4.45
N VAL A 5 -4.58 5.43 -3.59
CA VAL A 5 -3.28 4.96 -3.09
C VAL A 5 -3.46 4.46 -1.67
N GLN A 6 -2.82 3.34 -1.36
CA GLN A 6 -2.71 2.82 0.00
C GLN A 6 -1.33 2.28 0.28
N MET A 7 -1.01 2.18 1.57
CA MET A 7 0.15 1.44 2.04
C MET A 7 -0.28 0.39 3.06
N THR A 8 0.29 -0.80 2.96
CA THR A 8 0.02 -1.93 3.85
C THR A 8 1.29 -2.36 4.56
N GLY A 9 1.17 -2.83 5.80
CA GLY A 9 2.26 -3.41 6.59
C GLY A 9 2.02 -4.90 6.78
N THR A 10 3.08 -5.70 6.65
CA THR A 10 3.04 -7.15 6.88
C THR A 10 4.28 -7.65 7.64
N GLY A 11 4.05 -8.52 8.60
CA GLY A 11 5.06 -9.29 9.30
C GLY A 11 5.41 -10.61 8.60
N SER A 12 4.63 -11.01 7.58
CA SER A 12 4.82 -12.27 6.86
C SER A 12 5.72 -12.10 5.63
N SER A 13 6.53 -13.10 5.30
CA SER A 13 7.36 -13.11 4.08
C SER A 13 6.60 -13.58 2.82
N ASN A 14 5.28 -13.42 2.77
CA ASN A 14 4.41 -13.97 1.71
C ASN A 14 4.07 -12.95 0.60
N ASP A 15 4.89 -11.93 0.37
CA ASP A 15 4.59 -10.81 -0.54
C ASP A 15 4.27 -11.26 -1.98
N GLN A 16 4.88 -12.36 -2.44
CA GLN A 16 4.57 -12.96 -3.73
C GLN A 16 3.12 -13.44 -3.85
N LYS A 17 2.55 -13.96 -2.75
CA LYS A 17 1.13 -14.35 -2.70
C LYS A 17 0.25 -13.13 -2.65
N LEU A 18 0.63 -12.10 -1.89
CA LEU A 18 -0.12 -10.84 -1.84
C LEU A 18 -0.21 -10.19 -3.22
N LEU A 19 0.89 -10.18 -3.99
CA LEU A 19 0.89 -9.70 -5.37
C LEU A 19 -0.03 -10.54 -6.27
N LEU A 20 -0.05 -11.87 -6.11
CA LEU A 20 -0.93 -12.74 -6.88
C LEU A 20 -2.41 -12.46 -6.56
N GLU A 21 -2.75 -12.28 -5.29
CA GLU A 21 -4.11 -11.94 -4.86
C GLU A 21 -4.49 -10.52 -5.31
N ALA A 22 -3.57 -9.55 -5.29
CA ALA A 22 -3.82 -8.22 -5.83
C ALA A 22 -4.14 -8.28 -7.33
N ARG A 23 -3.35 -9.04 -8.11
CA ARG A 23 -3.62 -9.25 -9.54
C ARG A 23 -4.96 -9.92 -9.81
N ARG A 24 -5.40 -10.84 -8.94
CA ARG A 24 -6.68 -11.54 -9.07
C ARG A 24 -7.87 -10.68 -8.67
N GLY A 25 -7.77 -9.96 -7.55
CA GLY A 25 -8.86 -9.20 -6.95
C GLY A 25 -9.04 -7.81 -7.56
N LEU A 26 -7.93 -7.14 -7.89
CA LEU A 26 -7.94 -5.79 -8.45
C LEU A 26 -7.89 -5.79 -9.98
N GLY A 27 -7.23 -6.79 -10.59
CA GLY A 27 -7.27 -6.98 -12.04
C GLY A 27 -6.83 -5.73 -12.82
N GLU A 28 -7.71 -5.24 -13.67
CA GLU A 28 -7.47 -4.11 -14.59
C GLU A 28 -7.29 -2.76 -13.89
N ILE A 29 -7.76 -2.62 -12.64
CA ILE A 29 -7.64 -1.34 -11.92
C ILE A 29 -6.32 -1.24 -11.16
N LEU A 30 -5.51 -2.30 -11.06
CA LEU A 30 -4.21 -2.25 -10.40
C LEU A 30 -3.20 -1.47 -11.26
N SER A 31 -2.82 -0.26 -10.83
CA SER A 31 -1.86 0.58 -11.55
C SER A 31 -0.44 0.46 -11.00
N ALA A 32 -0.28 0.28 -9.68
CA ALA A 32 1.02 0.07 -9.06
C ALA A 32 0.96 -0.95 -7.91
N PHE A 33 2.05 -1.72 -7.76
CA PHE A 33 2.29 -2.58 -6.62
C PHE A 33 3.79 -2.52 -6.30
N GLU A 34 4.13 -1.74 -5.29
CA GLU A 34 5.50 -1.38 -4.96
C GLU A 34 5.87 -1.92 -3.58
N PHE A 35 6.98 -2.64 -3.51
CA PHE A 35 7.45 -3.27 -2.28
C PHE A 35 8.54 -2.43 -1.61
N ILE A 36 8.52 -2.39 -0.27
CA ILE A 36 9.48 -1.67 0.56
C ILE A 36 9.82 -2.56 1.77
N ASP A 37 11.10 -2.86 1.98
CA ASP A 37 11.52 -3.56 3.20
C ASP A 37 11.61 -2.64 4.41
N CYS A 38 11.63 -3.22 5.62
CA CYS A 38 11.68 -2.46 6.86
C CYS A 38 12.87 -1.51 6.96
N HIS A 39 14.05 -1.93 6.49
CA HIS A 39 15.25 -1.12 6.59
C HIS A 39 15.17 0.12 5.68
N SER A 40 14.64 -0.06 4.47
CA SER A 40 14.40 1.03 3.52
C SER A 40 13.35 2.01 4.06
N MET A 41 12.28 1.49 4.68
CA MET A 41 11.27 2.32 5.33
C MET A 41 11.87 3.14 6.48
N GLU A 42 12.64 2.51 7.38
CA GLU A 42 13.33 3.18 8.49
C GLU A 42 14.29 4.26 7.98
N MET A 43 15.11 3.94 6.97
CA MET A 43 16.04 4.89 6.36
C MET A 43 15.34 6.14 5.84
N VAL A 44 14.21 5.97 5.14
CA VAL A 44 13.43 7.11 4.64
C VAL A 44 12.85 7.92 5.80
N LEU A 45 12.25 7.27 6.79
CA LEU A 45 11.65 7.96 7.93
C LEU A 45 12.69 8.74 8.77
N ASP A 46 13.90 8.22 8.89
CA ASP A 46 14.96 8.84 9.68
C ASP A 46 15.67 10.00 8.96
N HIS A 47 15.76 9.98 7.63
CA HIS A 47 16.59 10.91 6.87
C HIS A 47 15.81 11.87 5.97
N LEU A 48 14.57 11.53 5.58
CA LEU A 48 13.79 12.36 4.67
C LEU A 48 12.91 13.36 5.43
N GLU A 49 13.33 14.62 5.40
CA GLU A 49 12.56 15.70 6.03
C GLU A 49 11.13 15.81 5.46
N GLY A 50 10.17 16.00 6.36
CA GLY A 50 8.76 16.22 6.01
C GLY A 50 7.95 14.95 5.72
N VAL A 51 8.57 13.77 5.76
CA VAL A 51 7.85 12.49 5.67
C VAL A 51 7.45 12.01 7.07
N ARG A 52 6.28 11.37 7.15
CA ARG A 52 5.75 10.81 8.39
C ARG A 52 5.41 9.34 8.17
N ASN A 53 5.60 8.53 9.21
CA ASN A 53 5.12 7.16 9.20
C ASN A 53 3.58 7.20 9.12
N PRO A 54 2.96 6.59 8.10
CA PRO A 54 1.51 6.57 7.99
C PRO A 54 0.84 5.58 8.94
N PHE A 55 1.58 4.64 9.50
CA PHE A 55 1.07 3.65 10.43
C PHE A 55 1.16 4.11 11.87
N SER A 56 0.18 3.71 12.68
CA SER A 56 0.20 3.96 14.12
C SER A 56 1.19 3.03 14.85
N LEU A 57 1.43 1.84 14.29
CA LEU A 57 2.41 0.87 14.78
C LEU A 57 3.63 0.87 13.85
N SER A 58 4.81 0.60 14.43
CA SER A 58 6.07 0.46 13.71
C SER A 58 6.58 -0.97 13.80
N GLY A 59 7.50 -1.36 12.91
CA GLY A 59 8.16 -2.67 12.97
C GLY A 59 7.51 -3.77 12.12
N TYR A 60 6.79 -3.41 11.05
CA TYR A 60 6.45 -4.40 10.02
C TYR A 60 7.72 -4.81 9.28
N ASN A 61 7.82 -6.08 8.90
CA ASN A 61 8.99 -6.57 8.16
C ASN A 61 9.00 -6.02 6.73
N PHE A 62 7.81 -5.86 6.14
CA PHE A 62 7.62 -5.38 4.79
C PHE A 62 6.42 -4.44 4.70
N TYR A 63 6.50 -3.56 3.72
CA TYR A 63 5.48 -2.60 3.36
C TYR A 63 5.16 -2.71 1.88
N VAL A 64 3.90 -2.53 1.50
CA VAL A 64 3.48 -2.51 0.11
C VAL A 64 2.66 -1.26 -0.17
N LEU A 65 3.07 -0.48 -1.16
CA LEU A 65 2.28 0.60 -1.72
C LEU A 65 1.48 0.05 -2.91
N ILE A 66 0.15 0.17 -2.84
CA ILE A 66 -0.75 -0.28 -3.89
C ILE A 66 -1.50 0.94 -4.41
N GLU A 67 -1.52 1.13 -5.72
CA GLU A 67 -2.34 2.13 -6.38
C GLU A 67 -3.35 1.46 -7.30
N THR A 68 -4.59 1.92 -7.22
CA THR A 68 -5.63 1.57 -8.19
C THR A 68 -6.08 2.78 -8.99
N THR A 69 -6.25 2.61 -10.30
CA THR A 69 -6.80 3.62 -11.20
C THR A 69 -7.82 2.97 -12.12
N GLY A 70 -9.05 3.46 -12.07
CA GLY A 70 -10.13 2.98 -12.93
C GLY A 70 -11.11 4.07 -13.33
N SER A 71 -12.21 3.63 -13.93
CA SER A 71 -13.23 4.50 -14.52
C SER A 71 -14.50 4.64 -13.69
N ASP A 72 -14.70 3.80 -12.68
CA ASP A 72 -15.89 3.80 -11.81
C ASP A 72 -15.45 3.78 -10.35
N GLU A 73 -15.36 4.97 -9.75
CA GLU A 73 -14.85 5.16 -8.39
C GLU A 73 -15.57 4.30 -7.33
N SER A 74 -16.89 4.09 -7.47
CA SER A 74 -17.65 3.31 -6.49
C SER A 74 -17.33 1.83 -6.60
N SER A 75 -17.28 1.32 -7.83
CA SER A 75 -16.93 -0.07 -8.11
C SER A 75 -15.47 -0.36 -7.73
N ASP A 76 -14.57 0.55 -8.12
CA ASP A 76 -13.12 0.41 -7.90
C ASP A 76 -12.79 0.43 -6.41
N ARG A 77 -13.41 1.33 -5.64
CA ARG A 77 -13.30 1.35 -4.18
C ARG A 77 -13.83 0.07 -3.54
N SER A 78 -14.98 -0.42 -3.99
CA SER A 78 -15.57 -1.66 -3.44
C SER A 78 -14.68 -2.88 -3.70
N LYS A 79 -14.08 -2.99 -4.90
CA LYS A 79 -13.09 -4.03 -5.22
C LYS A 79 -11.87 -3.95 -4.31
N LEU A 80 -11.39 -2.73 -4.09
CA LEU A 80 -10.21 -2.49 -3.27
C LEU A 80 -10.45 -2.84 -1.81
N GLU A 81 -11.55 -2.38 -1.22
CA GLU A 81 -11.96 -2.71 0.15
C GLU A 81 -12.11 -4.23 0.33
N ALA A 82 -12.75 -4.91 -0.64
CA ALA A 82 -12.89 -6.37 -0.61
C ALA A 82 -11.53 -7.08 -0.68
N PHE A 83 -10.61 -6.61 -1.53
CA PHE A 83 -9.25 -7.15 -1.61
C PHE A 83 -8.48 -6.98 -0.29
N LEU A 84 -8.54 -5.81 0.34
CA LEU A 84 -7.88 -5.54 1.61
C LEU A 84 -8.44 -6.41 2.73
N ALA A 85 -9.77 -6.49 2.83
CA ALA A 85 -10.44 -7.33 3.83
C ALA A 85 -10.04 -8.81 3.69
N ASN A 86 -10.10 -9.36 2.47
CA ASN A 86 -9.70 -10.75 2.21
C ASN A 86 -8.21 -10.99 2.50
N SER A 87 -7.36 -10.00 2.21
CA SER A 87 -5.91 -10.10 2.45
C SER A 87 -5.56 -10.05 3.94
N MET A 88 -6.31 -9.27 4.72
CA MET A 88 -6.21 -9.25 6.18
C MET A 88 -6.73 -10.57 6.79
N GLU A 89 -7.90 -11.06 6.37
CA GLU A 89 -8.44 -12.36 6.82
C GLU A 89 -7.51 -13.52 6.46
N GLY A 90 -6.85 -13.45 5.30
CA GLY A 90 -5.84 -14.42 4.86
C GLY A 90 -4.50 -14.33 5.60
N GLY A 91 -4.31 -13.33 6.48
CA GLY A 91 -3.07 -13.11 7.21
C GLY A 91 -1.90 -12.65 6.35
N PHE A 92 -2.18 -12.03 5.19
CA PHE A 92 -1.16 -11.45 4.31
C PHE A 92 -0.85 -9.99 4.66
N ILE A 93 -1.84 -9.26 5.17
CA ILE A 93 -1.73 -7.87 5.62
C ILE A 93 -2.05 -7.81 7.11
N ASP A 94 -1.20 -7.14 7.89
CA ASP A 94 -1.44 -6.90 9.32
C ASP A 94 -2.15 -5.56 9.55
N ASP A 95 -1.80 -4.53 8.77
CA ASP A 95 -2.41 -3.20 8.83
C ASP A 95 -2.39 -2.52 7.46
N GLY A 96 -3.32 -1.59 7.22
CA GLY A 96 -3.48 -0.91 5.96
C GLY A 96 -4.01 0.51 6.12
N VAL A 97 -3.38 1.46 5.43
CA VAL A 97 -3.77 2.87 5.44
C VAL A 97 -4.12 3.31 4.02
N ILE A 98 -5.38 3.69 3.82
CA ILE A 98 -5.86 4.26 2.56
C ILE A 98 -5.70 5.78 2.62
N ALA A 99 -5.12 6.37 1.56
CA ALA A 99 -4.99 7.80 1.45
C ALA A 99 -6.37 8.49 1.42
N GLN A 100 -6.56 9.49 2.28
CA GLN A 100 -7.80 10.26 2.41
C GLN A 100 -7.89 11.41 1.41
N ASP A 101 -6.74 11.86 0.90
CA ASP A 101 -6.63 12.92 -0.08
C ASP A 101 -5.36 12.79 -0.95
N ILE A 102 -5.26 13.66 -1.95
CA ILE A 102 -4.15 13.70 -2.90
C ILE A 102 -2.81 14.01 -2.20
N SER A 103 -2.82 14.82 -1.13
CA SER A 103 -1.60 15.16 -0.40
C SER A 103 -1.07 13.94 0.36
N GLN A 104 -1.95 13.15 0.96
CA GLN A 104 -1.56 11.92 1.63
C GLN A 104 -1.09 10.87 0.61
N ALA A 105 -1.78 10.73 -0.53
CA ALA A 105 -1.35 9.86 -1.61
C ALA A 105 0.06 10.23 -2.12
N ALA A 106 0.34 11.53 -2.33
CA ALA A 106 1.66 12.01 -2.70
C ALA A 106 2.71 11.75 -1.60
N SER A 107 2.33 11.82 -0.32
CA SER A 107 3.25 11.50 0.78
C SER A 107 3.65 10.02 0.81
N PHE A 108 2.75 9.10 0.41
CA PHE A 108 3.06 7.68 0.31
C PHE A 108 4.01 7.41 -0.86
N TRP A 109 3.73 8.02 -2.01
CA TRP A 109 4.63 7.93 -3.16
C TRP A 109 6.02 8.51 -2.86
N ARG A 110 6.10 9.63 -2.14
CA ARG A 110 7.37 10.23 -1.71
C ARG A 110 8.22 9.28 -0.87
N ILE A 111 7.60 8.44 -0.03
CA ILE A 111 8.33 7.40 0.72
C ILE A 111 8.98 6.41 -0.27
N ARG A 112 8.18 5.90 -1.21
CA ARG A 112 8.64 4.91 -2.19
C ARG A 112 9.72 5.46 -3.12
N GLU A 113 9.56 6.69 -3.60
CA GLU A 113 10.48 7.35 -4.53
C GLU A 113 11.85 7.66 -3.90
N ALA A 114 11.90 7.87 -2.59
CA ALA A 114 13.14 8.19 -1.87
C ALA A 114 14.10 7.00 -1.70
N ILE A 115 13.64 5.78 -1.98
CA ILE A 115 14.44 4.54 -1.87
C ILE A 115 15.26 4.29 -3.16
N ILE A 116 14.96 5.00 -4.25
CA ILE A 116 15.51 4.78 -5.60
C ILE A 116 16.82 5.54 -5.81
#